data_AF-A0A9D1FTZ8-F1
#
_entry.id   AF-A0A9D1FTZ8-F1
#
_cell.length_a   1.000
_cell.length_b   1.000
_cell.length_c   1.000
_cell.angle_alpha   90.00
_cell.angle_beta   90.00
_cell.angle_gamma   90.00
#
_symmetry.space_group_name_H-M   'P 1'
#
loop_
_entity.id
_entity.type
_entity.pdbx_description
1 polymer ?
#
loop_
_entity_poly.entity_id
_entity_poly.type
_entity_poly.pdbx_seq_one_letter_code
_entity_poly.pdbx_strand_id
1 'polypeptide(L)'
;MKSAIKRATGLLVIEVVNSNPNGDPDRESDPRQRANGLGEISPVSFKRKLRDLLEDHNAPFFRSLPEQFLQNEERYQILEHRGRDRKAIRSEMEEGVSPGKFDQDKFLSSSFVRKYWDGRVFGNTFLEDGSAKGYIKTGVVQFGMGLSVAPINVQRLTNTNKAGVEEGKQAGMAPMAYRVVEHGVYCMPFFVNPNYAGKSGCTAEDIELLKLLIPQAYDLNRSAIRPDVRIRHAWYMEHQNVLGSCPEYLLLDALTPVRKGDAEMPSNSWSDYEDRASLPEELKNRLAGVVDLVNL
;
A
#
# COMPACT_ATOMS: atom_id res chain seq x y z
N MET A 1 -4.44 -29.47 4.56
CA MET A 1 -4.01 -28.82 3.30
C MET A 1 -3.75 -27.36 3.61
N LYS A 2 -2.52 -26.85 3.45
CA LYS A 2 -2.29 -25.40 3.55
C LYS A 2 -3.14 -24.74 2.44
N SER A 3 -3.99 -23.77 2.78
CA SER A 3 -4.82 -23.12 1.76
C SER A 3 -3.89 -22.44 0.75
N ALA A 4 -4.14 -22.66 -0.54
CA ALA A 4 -3.29 -22.12 -1.60
C ALA A 4 -3.65 -20.65 -1.84
N ILE A 5 -2.64 -19.80 -2.03
CA ILE A 5 -2.86 -18.40 -2.43
C ILE A 5 -3.50 -18.42 -3.82
N LYS A 6 -4.65 -17.77 -3.96
CA LYS A 6 -5.29 -17.57 -5.26
C LYS A 6 -4.72 -16.34 -5.95
N ARG A 7 -4.77 -16.33 -7.28
CA ARG A 7 -4.55 -15.10 -8.04
C ARG A 7 -5.69 -14.14 -7.74
N ALA A 8 -5.37 -12.88 -7.46
CA ALA A 8 -6.38 -11.84 -7.28
C ALA A 8 -5.97 -10.54 -7.95
N THR A 9 -6.98 -9.83 -8.47
CA THR A 9 -6.88 -8.43 -8.88
C THR A 9 -7.55 -7.59 -7.81
N GLY A 10 -7.00 -6.44 -7.50
CA GLY A 10 -7.62 -5.50 -6.59
C GLY A 10 -7.56 -4.07 -7.08
N LEU A 11 -8.48 -3.26 -6.59
CA LEU A 11 -8.60 -1.85 -6.91
C LEU A 11 -8.96 -1.07 -5.65
N LEU A 12 -8.10 -0.14 -5.27
CA LEU A 12 -8.39 0.83 -4.23
C LEU A 12 -8.97 2.09 -4.88
N VAL A 13 -10.12 2.53 -4.39
CA VAL A 13 -10.72 3.82 -4.72
C VAL A 13 -10.55 4.72 -3.50
N ILE A 14 -9.67 5.71 -3.62
CA ILE A 14 -9.20 6.55 -2.51
C ILE A 14 -9.70 7.98 -2.74
N GLU A 15 -10.54 8.49 -1.85
CA GLU A 15 -10.96 9.89 -1.84
C GLU A 15 -10.02 10.70 -0.95
N VAL A 16 -9.62 11.86 -1.43
CA VAL A 16 -8.75 12.81 -0.73
C VAL A 16 -9.53 14.12 -0.60
N VAL A 17 -9.63 14.65 0.62
CA VAL A 17 -10.30 15.92 0.91
C VAL A 17 -9.38 16.79 1.75
N ASN A 18 -9.05 17.98 1.27
CA ASN A 18 -8.16 18.94 1.95
C ASN A 18 -6.92 18.28 2.59
N SER A 19 -6.29 17.37 1.84
CA SER A 19 -5.23 16.49 2.36
C SER A 19 -4.11 16.28 1.35
N ASN A 20 -2.93 15.93 1.86
CA ASN A 20 -1.79 15.49 1.07
C ASN A 20 -1.62 13.96 1.16
N PRO A 21 -2.08 13.19 0.16
CA PRO A 21 -2.02 11.73 0.19
C PRO A 21 -0.61 11.21 -0.10
N ASN A 22 0.24 11.98 -0.79
CA ASN A 22 1.63 11.65 -1.06
C ASN A 22 2.39 12.92 -1.42
N GLY A 23 3.21 13.43 -0.49
CA GLY A 23 4.10 14.56 -0.76
C GLY A 23 5.25 14.15 -1.69
N ASP A 24 5.70 15.10 -2.50
CA ASP A 24 6.83 14.98 -3.41
C ASP A 24 8.10 15.61 -2.78
N PRO A 25 9.10 14.81 -2.37
CA PRO A 25 10.32 15.34 -1.77
C PRO A 25 11.09 16.28 -2.72
N ASP A 26 10.95 16.11 -4.03
CA ASP A 26 11.64 16.93 -5.04
C ASP A 26 10.90 18.25 -5.32
N ARG A 27 9.67 18.41 -4.79
CA ARG A 27 8.83 19.61 -4.95
C ARG A 27 8.35 20.13 -3.60
N GLU A 28 9.27 20.20 -2.63
CA GLU A 28 9.02 20.77 -1.30
C GLU A 28 7.78 20.15 -0.59
N SER A 29 7.55 18.85 -0.79
CA SER A 29 6.41 18.10 -0.26
C SER A 29 5.02 18.52 -0.79
N ASP A 30 4.94 19.22 -1.93
CA ASP A 30 3.67 19.36 -2.67
C ASP A 30 3.04 17.97 -2.93
N PRO A 31 1.69 17.84 -2.96
CA PRO A 31 1.06 16.64 -3.47
C PRO A 31 1.63 16.26 -4.84
N ARG A 32 2.03 15.00 -5.02
CA ARG A 32 2.54 14.50 -6.30
C ARG A 32 1.51 14.69 -7.41
N GLN A 33 1.96 15.25 -8.54
CA GLN A 33 1.13 15.58 -9.69
C GLN A 33 1.92 15.41 -10.99
N ARG A 34 1.28 14.80 -11.99
CA ARG A 34 1.78 14.66 -13.36
C ARG A 34 1.72 15.97 -14.13
N ALA A 35 2.41 16.00 -15.27
CA ALA A 35 2.37 17.13 -16.20
C ALA A 35 0.96 17.45 -16.72
N ASN A 36 0.08 16.45 -16.83
CA ASN A 36 -1.32 16.62 -17.24
C ASN A 36 -2.27 16.94 -16.08
N GLY A 37 -1.76 17.32 -14.91
CA GLY A 37 -2.58 17.72 -13.76
C GLY A 37 -3.15 16.57 -12.93
N LEU A 38 -3.05 15.32 -13.37
CA LEU A 38 -3.46 14.15 -12.58
C LEU A 38 -2.57 13.97 -11.35
N GLY A 39 -3.18 13.77 -10.19
CA GLY A 39 -2.49 13.47 -8.95
C GLY A 39 -1.95 12.04 -8.93
N GLU A 40 -0.90 11.82 -8.13
CA GLU A 40 -0.30 10.50 -7.96
C GLU A 40 -0.16 10.08 -6.50
N ILE A 41 -0.36 8.79 -6.25
CA ILE A 41 -0.01 8.11 -5.00
C ILE A 41 0.91 6.95 -5.38
N SER A 42 2.15 7.01 -4.91
CA SER A 42 3.12 5.95 -5.20
C SER A 42 2.78 4.66 -4.44
N PRO A 43 3.06 3.48 -5.02
CA PRO A 43 2.82 2.20 -4.34
C PRO A 43 3.66 2.06 -3.08
N VAL A 44 4.86 2.65 -3.04
CA VAL A 44 5.72 2.65 -1.85
C VAL A 44 5.10 3.45 -0.69
N SER A 45 4.40 4.56 -0.98
CA SER A 45 3.68 5.34 0.03
C SER A 45 2.52 4.56 0.64
N PHE A 46 1.78 3.80 -0.18
CA PHE A 46 0.70 2.95 0.32
C PHE A 46 1.25 1.77 1.12
N LYS A 47 2.25 1.05 0.60
CA LYS A 47 2.93 -0.05 1.32
C LYS A 47 3.49 0.41 2.67
N ARG A 48 4.03 1.63 2.78
CA ARG A 48 4.52 2.17 4.06
C ARG A 48 3.43 2.22 5.13
N LYS A 49 2.22 2.66 4.79
CA LYS A 49 1.09 2.71 5.75
C LYS A 49 0.72 1.35 6.28
N LEU A 50 0.72 0.33 5.42
CA LEU A 50 0.45 -1.05 5.84
C LEU A 50 1.52 -1.56 6.80
N ARG A 51 2.79 -1.18 6.55
CA ARG A 51 3.90 -1.51 7.46
C ARG A 51 3.79 -0.77 8.79
N ASP A 52 3.42 0.51 8.78
CA ASP A 52 3.23 1.33 9.99
C ASP A 52 2.23 0.66 10.96
N LEU A 53 1.17 0.05 10.44
CA LEU A 53 0.16 -0.66 11.25
C LEU A 53 0.69 -1.91 11.97
N LEU A 54 1.76 -2.51 11.45
CA LEU A 54 2.39 -3.71 12.00
C LEU A 54 3.69 -3.42 12.76
N GLU A 55 4.20 -2.19 12.71
CA GLU A 55 5.51 -1.84 13.28
C GLU A 55 5.48 -1.87 14.81
N ASP A 56 4.35 -1.49 15.43
CA ASP A 56 4.14 -1.58 16.88
C ASP A 56 3.09 -2.65 17.20
N HIS A 57 3.54 -3.79 17.74
CA HIS A 57 2.67 -4.90 18.14
C HIS A 57 1.82 -4.59 19.38
N ASN A 58 2.09 -3.49 20.08
CA ASN A 58 1.26 -2.99 21.16
C ASN A 58 0.20 -1.98 20.70
N ALA A 59 0.24 -1.54 19.44
CA ALA A 59 -0.74 -0.62 18.90
C ALA A 59 -2.15 -1.25 18.91
N PRO A 60 -3.22 -0.45 19.10
CA PRO A 60 -4.59 -0.95 19.14
C PRO A 60 -4.98 -1.82 17.93
N PHE A 61 -4.49 -1.49 16.74
CA PHE A 61 -4.74 -2.29 15.54
C PHE A 61 -4.14 -3.68 15.64
N PHE A 62 -2.86 -3.81 15.99
CA PHE A 62 -2.23 -5.12 16.04
C PHE A 62 -2.90 -6.00 17.10
N ARG A 63 -3.24 -5.41 18.26
CA ARG A 63 -3.94 -6.09 19.36
C ARG A 63 -5.39 -6.46 19.04
N SER A 64 -6.00 -5.89 18.01
CA SER A 64 -7.35 -6.28 17.56
C SER A 64 -7.34 -7.37 16.49
N LEU A 65 -6.16 -7.80 16.02
CA LEU A 65 -6.06 -8.89 15.05
C LEU A 65 -6.56 -10.22 15.64
N PRO A 66 -7.06 -11.14 14.79
CA PRO A 66 -7.41 -12.50 15.21
C PRO A 66 -6.28 -13.21 15.96
N GLU A 67 -6.65 -14.08 16.91
CA GLU A 67 -5.71 -14.76 17.83
C GLU A 67 -4.54 -15.46 17.13
N GLN A 68 -4.77 -16.03 15.94
CA GLN A 68 -3.72 -16.68 15.13
C GLN A 68 -2.54 -15.74 14.78
N PHE A 69 -2.78 -14.43 14.66
CA PHE A 69 -1.74 -13.44 14.41
C PHE A 69 -1.03 -13.04 15.71
N LEU A 70 -1.79 -12.89 16.80
CA LEU A 70 -1.27 -12.55 18.13
C LEU A 70 -0.40 -13.64 18.75
N GLN A 71 -0.66 -14.91 18.45
CA GLN A 71 0.17 -16.02 18.95
C GLN A 71 1.51 -16.16 18.21
N ASN A 72 1.70 -15.45 17.08
CA ASN A 72 2.87 -15.55 16.22
C ASN A 72 3.41 -14.15 15.84
N GLU A 73 3.44 -13.22 16.80
CA GLU A 73 3.80 -11.80 16.54
C GLU A 73 5.19 -11.67 15.89
N GLU A 74 6.13 -12.54 16.27
CA GLU A 74 7.49 -12.58 15.72
C GLU A 74 7.53 -12.82 14.20
N ARG A 75 6.44 -13.33 13.64
CA ARG A 75 6.27 -13.63 12.22
C ARG A 75 5.85 -12.43 11.36
N TYR A 76 5.47 -11.33 12.01
CA TYR A 76 4.91 -10.11 11.40
C TYR A 76 5.79 -8.87 11.63
N GLN A 77 7.11 -9.08 11.68
CA GLN A 77 8.09 -8.00 11.73
C GLN A 77 8.20 -7.29 10.37
N ILE A 78 8.72 -6.06 10.37
CA ILE A 78 8.86 -5.22 9.18
C ILE A 78 10.33 -5.09 8.77
N LEU A 79 10.65 -5.57 7.57
CA LEU A 79 11.99 -5.52 6.98
C LEU A 79 12.45 -4.08 6.69
N GLU A 80 11.54 -3.23 6.23
CA GLU A 80 11.81 -1.84 5.85
C GLU A 80 11.63 -0.85 7.02
N HIS A 81 11.75 -1.30 8.27
CA HIS A 81 11.66 -0.42 9.44
C HIS A 81 12.86 0.54 9.55
N ARG A 82 12.67 1.67 10.25
CA ARG A 82 13.73 2.66 10.44
C ARG A 82 14.80 2.13 11.39
N GLY A 83 16.07 2.32 11.04
CA GLY A 83 17.20 1.90 11.88
C GLY A 83 17.58 0.42 11.78
N ARG A 84 17.03 -0.31 10.79
CA ARG A 84 17.31 -1.73 10.58
C ARG A 84 18.80 -2.09 10.53
N ASP A 85 19.17 -3.17 11.22
CA ASP A 85 20.50 -3.75 11.15
C ASP A 85 20.64 -4.64 9.90
N ARG A 86 21.31 -4.08 8.90
CA ARG A 86 21.53 -4.74 7.62
C ARG A 86 22.37 -6.01 7.72
N LYS A 87 23.36 -6.05 8.62
CA LYS A 87 24.25 -7.21 8.79
C LYS A 87 23.53 -8.36 9.49
N ALA A 88 22.69 -8.04 10.49
CA ALA A 88 21.85 -9.02 11.15
C ALA A 88 20.86 -9.64 10.15
N ILE A 89 20.16 -8.81 9.38
CA ILE A 89 19.22 -9.27 8.33
C ILE A 89 19.91 -10.18 7.32
N ARG A 90 21.10 -9.81 6.84
CA ARG A 90 21.88 -10.65 5.93
C ARG A 90 22.21 -12.02 6.54
N SER A 91 22.65 -12.04 7.80
CA SER A 91 22.96 -13.28 8.51
C SER A 91 21.72 -14.17 8.68
N GLU A 92 20.56 -13.56 8.89
CA GLU A 92 19.27 -14.27 8.93
C GLU A 92 18.86 -14.84 7.57
N MET A 93 19.26 -14.23 6.44
CA MET A 93 18.97 -14.72 5.09
C MET A 93 19.90 -15.83 4.64
N GLU A 94 21.19 -15.73 4.98
CA GLU A 94 22.25 -16.69 4.63
C GLU A 94 22.38 -17.84 5.67
N GLU A 95 21.39 -18.00 6.55
CA GLU A 95 21.40 -18.98 7.64
C GLU A 95 21.65 -20.40 7.13
N GLY A 96 22.77 -21.00 7.55
CA GLY A 96 23.16 -22.35 7.13
C GLY A 96 23.67 -22.46 5.68
N VAL A 97 24.06 -21.34 5.07
CA VAL A 97 24.63 -21.27 3.72
C VAL A 97 26.04 -20.64 3.79
N SER A 98 26.97 -21.09 2.94
CA SER A 98 28.29 -20.46 2.84
C SER A 98 28.16 -19.02 2.31
N PRO A 99 28.99 -18.06 2.78
CA PRO A 99 28.94 -16.68 2.33
C PRO A 99 28.99 -16.55 0.81
N GLY A 100 28.12 -15.71 0.25
CA GLY A 100 28.05 -15.47 -1.20
C GLY A 100 27.42 -16.59 -2.03
N LYS A 101 26.93 -17.67 -1.40
CA LYS A 101 26.12 -18.69 -2.08
C LYS A 101 24.63 -18.48 -1.77
N PHE A 102 23.79 -19.04 -2.65
CA PHE A 102 22.35 -19.01 -2.52
C PHE A 102 21.79 -20.43 -2.60
N ASP A 103 20.90 -20.76 -1.67
CA ASP A 103 20.12 -21.98 -1.66
C ASP A 103 18.66 -21.62 -1.35
N GLN A 104 17.74 -22.02 -2.23
CA GLN A 104 16.33 -21.63 -2.14
C GLN A 104 15.63 -22.30 -0.95
N ASP A 105 15.94 -23.56 -0.64
CA ASP A 105 15.28 -24.30 0.44
C ASP A 105 15.79 -23.81 1.81
N LYS A 106 17.08 -23.50 1.91
CA LYS A 106 17.66 -22.84 3.09
C LYS A 106 17.09 -21.45 3.29
N PHE A 107 16.95 -20.66 2.22
CA PHE A 107 16.31 -19.35 2.31
C PHE A 107 14.86 -19.45 2.81
N LEU A 108 14.05 -20.36 2.26
CA LEU A 108 12.65 -20.53 2.69
C LEU A 108 12.51 -21.01 4.15
N SER A 109 13.52 -21.72 4.65
CA SER A 109 13.60 -22.18 6.05
C SER A 109 14.42 -21.24 6.95
N SER A 110 14.78 -20.06 6.48
CA SER A 110 15.61 -19.10 7.21
C SER A 110 14.82 -18.29 8.23
N SER A 111 15.52 -17.71 9.20
CA SER A 111 14.94 -16.76 10.16
C SER A 111 14.36 -15.53 9.48
N PHE A 112 14.96 -15.08 8.38
CA PHE A 112 14.44 -13.95 7.59
C PHE A 112 13.02 -14.22 7.10
N VAL A 113 12.79 -15.35 6.43
CA VAL A 113 11.47 -15.68 5.88
C VAL A 113 10.45 -15.89 6.99
N ARG A 114 10.86 -16.44 8.14
CA ARG A 114 9.98 -16.54 9.31
C ARG A 114 9.57 -15.16 9.83
N LYS A 115 10.50 -14.22 9.98
CA LYS A 115 10.24 -12.95 10.69
C LYS A 115 9.50 -11.89 9.87
N TYR A 116 9.92 -11.67 8.62
CA TYR A 116 9.52 -10.44 7.90
C TYR A 116 8.32 -10.62 6.97
N TRP A 117 7.15 -10.16 7.42
CA TRP A 117 5.92 -10.24 6.64
C TRP A 117 6.00 -9.44 5.33
N ASP A 118 6.48 -8.20 5.38
CA ASP A 118 6.54 -7.34 4.20
C ASP A 118 7.57 -7.85 3.17
N GLY A 119 8.64 -8.51 3.63
CA GLY A 119 9.61 -9.21 2.79
C GLY A 119 9.00 -10.41 2.04
N ARG A 120 8.10 -11.16 2.70
CA ARG A 120 7.34 -12.25 2.04
C ARG A 120 6.33 -11.71 1.03
N VAL A 121 5.56 -10.69 1.41
CA VAL A 121 4.41 -10.18 0.65
C VAL A 121 4.85 -9.25 -0.49
N PHE A 122 5.65 -8.22 -0.20
CA PHE A 122 6.07 -7.22 -1.19
C PHE A 122 7.42 -7.55 -1.84
N GLY A 123 8.11 -8.58 -1.34
CA GLY A 123 9.42 -8.97 -1.80
C GLY A 123 10.51 -8.13 -1.12
N ASN A 124 11.75 -8.39 -1.50
CA ASN A 124 12.90 -7.67 -1.00
C ASN A 124 13.94 -7.49 -2.12
N THR A 125 14.63 -6.36 -2.10
CA THR A 125 15.74 -6.05 -3.02
C THR A 125 17.05 -5.95 -2.25
N PHE A 126 17.15 -6.67 -1.14
CA PHE A 126 18.26 -6.53 -0.22
C PHE A 126 19.52 -7.15 -0.84
N LEU A 127 20.47 -6.28 -1.20
CA LEU A 127 21.81 -6.66 -1.65
C LEU A 127 22.82 -5.84 -0.85
N GLU A 128 23.58 -6.50 0.02
CA GLU A 128 24.86 -5.97 0.46
C GLU A 128 25.99 -6.51 -0.43
N ASP A 129 27.09 -5.78 -0.54
CA ASP A 129 28.27 -6.23 -1.29
C ASP A 129 28.69 -7.65 -0.89
N GLY A 130 28.85 -8.50 -1.92
CA GLY A 130 29.18 -9.92 -1.77
C GLY A 130 27.99 -10.86 -1.51
N SER A 131 26.76 -10.36 -1.43
CA SER A 131 25.55 -11.21 -1.29
C SER A 131 25.15 -11.80 -2.65
N ALA A 132 24.65 -13.04 -2.65
CA ALA A 132 24.19 -13.68 -3.87
C ALA A 132 22.91 -13.02 -4.41
N LYS A 133 22.83 -12.79 -5.73
CA LYS A 133 21.64 -12.20 -6.39
C LYS A 133 20.33 -12.96 -6.15
N GLY A 134 20.42 -14.25 -5.82
CA GLY A 134 19.27 -15.10 -5.53
C GLY A 134 18.43 -14.64 -4.32
N TYR A 135 18.98 -13.81 -3.44
CA TYR A 135 18.27 -13.27 -2.28
C TYR A 135 17.27 -12.17 -2.64
N ILE A 136 17.40 -11.53 -3.82
CA ILE A 136 16.38 -10.60 -4.33
C ILE A 136 15.12 -11.38 -4.69
N LYS A 137 13.99 -11.02 -4.08
CA LYS A 137 12.70 -11.65 -4.34
C LYS A 137 11.69 -10.62 -4.84
N THR A 138 11.05 -10.96 -5.95
CA THR A 138 9.80 -10.33 -6.35
C THR A 138 8.70 -10.70 -5.35
N GLY A 139 7.96 -9.70 -4.88
CA GLY A 139 6.81 -9.92 -4.00
C GLY A 139 5.64 -10.59 -4.69
N VAL A 140 4.84 -11.31 -3.90
CA VAL A 140 3.55 -11.86 -4.31
C VAL A 140 2.55 -10.76 -4.60
N VAL A 141 2.64 -9.63 -3.90
CA VAL A 141 1.71 -8.50 -4.04
C VAL A 141 2.40 -7.28 -4.63
N GLN A 142 1.84 -6.78 -5.72
CA GLN A 142 2.31 -5.57 -6.40
C GLN A 142 1.21 -4.53 -6.44
N PHE A 143 1.46 -3.37 -5.84
CA PHE A 143 0.62 -2.18 -5.99
C PHE A 143 1.12 -1.38 -7.19
N GLY A 144 0.20 -0.91 -8.03
CA GLY A 144 0.47 0.03 -9.11
C GLY A 144 0.49 1.48 -8.61
N MET A 145 0.70 2.41 -9.55
CA MET A 145 0.52 3.83 -9.28
C MET A 145 -0.96 4.12 -9.04
N GLY A 146 -1.27 4.80 -7.94
CA GLY A 146 -2.59 5.37 -7.71
C GLY A 146 -2.72 6.67 -8.49
N LEU A 147 -3.66 6.76 -9.42
CA LEU A 147 -3.86 7.94 -10.25
C LEU A 147 -5.21 8.55 -10.00
N SER A 148 -5.28 9.88 -9.93
CA SER A 148 -6.57 10.56 -9.86
C SER A 148 -7.37 10.34 -11.15
N VAL A 149 -8.69 10.19 -11.02
CA VAL A 149 -9.61 9.99 -12.15
C VAL A 149 -9.73 11.26 -13.00
N ALA A 150 -9.55 12.43 -12.39
CA ALA A 150 -9.54 13.74 -13.04
C ALA A 150 -8.37 14.57 -12.48
N PRO A 151 -7.97 15.69 -13.11
CA PRO A 151 -6.94 16.59 -12.58
C PRO A 151 -7.25 17.05 -11.16
N ILE A 152 -6.21 17.32 -10.37
CA ILE A 152 -6.35 17.78 -8.97
C ILE A 152 -6.02 19.27 -8.85
N ASN A 153 -6.70 19.95 -7.94
CA ASN A 153 -6.33 21.30 -7.52
C ASN A 153 -5.54 21.26 -6.21
N VAL A 154 -4.36 21.89 -6.20
CA VAL A 154 -3.46 21.93 -5.04
C VAL A 154 -3.50 23.32 -4.43
N GLN A 155 -4.04 23.42 -3.22
CA GLN A 155 -3.93 24.62 -2.40
C GLN A 155 -2.60 24.63 -1.63
N ARG A 156 -2.02 25.82 -1.51
CA ARG A 156 -0.80 26.07 -0.73
C ARG A 156 -1.07 27.26 0.19
N LEU A 157 -1.10 26.99 1.48
CA LEU A 157 -1.44 27.94 2.53
C LEU A 157 -0.27 28.10 3.51
N THR A 158 -0.17 29.30 4.09
CA THR A 158 0.84 29.64 5.10
C THR A 158 0.31 29.34 6.49
N ASN A 159 1.07 28.55 7.26
CA ASN A 159 0.77 28.31 8.66
C ASN A 159 1.36 29.44 9.52
N THR A 160 0.64 29.82 10.58
CA THR A 160 1.14 30.72 11.63
C THR A 160 1.45 29.90 12.88
N ASN A 161 2.59 30.17 13.52
CA ASN A 161 3.00 29.54 14.77
C ASN A 161 3.12 30.60 15.86
N LYS A 162 2.60 30.30 17.05
CA LYS A 162 2.63 31.21 18.22
C LYS A 162 3.99 31.25 18.91
N ALA A 163 4.85 30.27 18.69
CA ALA A 163 6.25 30.35 19.12
C ALA A 163 7.08 30.88 17.95
N GLY A 164 7.87 31.94 18.18
CA GLY A 164 8.88 32.35 17.22
C GLY A 164 9.87 31.22 17.00
N VAL A 165 10.07 30.85 15.73
CA VAL A 165 11.11 29.90 15.31
C VAL A 165 12.50 30.55 15.24
N GLU A 166 12.58 31.87 15.51
CA GLU A 166 13.81 32.67 15.60
C GLU A 166 13.93 33.30 16.99
N GLU A 167 15.16 33.40 17.53
CA GLU A 167 15.41 34.07 18.81
C GLU A 167 14.90 35.52 18.78
N GLY A 168 14.03 35.86 19.73
CA GLY A 168 13.49 37.21 19.91
C GLY A 168 12.15 37.51 19.22
N LYS A 169 11.55 36.58 18.46
CA LYS A 169 10.20 36.77 17.87
C LYS A 169 9.10 36.10 18.70
N GLN A 170 7.98 36.80 18.88
CA GLN A 170 6.79 36.29 19.59
C GLN A 170 5.86 35.46 18.69
N ALA A 171 6.11 35.37 17.39
CA ALA A 171 5.36 34.54 16.44
C ALA A 171 6.25 34.18 15.24
N GLY A 172 6.04 32.99 14.68
CA GLY A 172 6.69 32.51 13.46
C GLY A 172 5.67 32.28 12.34
N MET A 173 6.11 32.41 11.08
CA MET A 173 5.34 31.96 9.93
C MET A 173 6.05 30.79 9.28
N ALA A 174 5.29 29.80 8.82
CA ALA A 174 5.77 28.72 7.97
C ALA A 174 5.09 28.88 6.59
N PRO A 175 5.68 29.70 5.69
CA PRO A 175 5.09 29.99 4.39
C PRO A 175 4.85 28.72 3.59
N MET A 176 3.66 28.60 3.01
CA MET A 176 3.29 27.48 2.15
C MET A 176 3.49 26.09 2.80
N ALA A 177 3.49 25.98 4.13
CA ALA A 177 3.70 24.70 4.80
C ALA A 177 2.49 23.77 4.71
N TYR A 178 1.30 24.29 4.39
CA TYR A 178 0.08 23.52 4.25
C TYR A 178 -0.28 23.37 2.77
N ARG A 179 0.14 22.25 2.18
CA ARG A 179 0.01 21.93 0.75
C ARG A 179 -0.91 20.73 0.61
N VAL A 180 -2.13 20.95 0.12
CA VAL A 180 -3.19 19.94 0.13
C VAL A 180 -3.94 19.91 -1.19
N VAL A 181 -4.43 18.72 -1.53
CA VAL A 181 -5.43 18.55 -2.59
C VAL A 181 -6.78 18.94 -2.00
N GLU A 182 -7.48 19.88 -2.63
CA GLU A 182 -8.83 20.28 -2.19
C GLU A 182 -9.78 19.08 -2.20
N HIS A 183 -9.86 18.44 -3.37
CA HIS A 183 -10.59 17.20 -3.56
C HIS A 183 -9.99 16.38 -4.72
N GLY A 184 -10.02 15.06 -4.60
CA GLY A 184 -9.63 14.16 -5.69
C GLY A 184 -9.95 12.70 -5.38
N VAL A 185 -10.31 11.94 -6.41
CA VAL A 185 -10.55 10.48 -6.32
C VAL A 185 -9.46 9.76 -7.08
N TYR A 186 -8.74 8.86 -6.41
CA TYR A 186 -7.60 8.11 -6.93
C TYR A 186 -7.93 6.62 -7.05
N CYS A 187 -7.51 6.01 -8.15
CA CYS A 187 -7.62 4.58 -8.38
C CYS A 187 -6.23 3.95 -8.36
N MET A 188 -6.01 3.03 -7.43
CA MET A 188 -4.75 2.28 -7.30
C MET A 188 -5.01 0.79 -7.51
N PRO A 189 -4.58 0.21 -8.65
CA PRO A 189 -4.68 -1.23 -8.85
C PRO A 189 -3.62 -1.96 -8.01
N PHE A 190 -3.92 -3.19 -7.61
CA PHE A 190 -2.93 -4.10 -7.05
C PHE A 190 -3.20 -5.54 -7.49
N PHE A 191 -2.17 -6.36 -7.43
CA PHE A 191 -2.21 -7.72 -7.99
C PHE A 191 -1.58 -8.70 -7.01
N VAL A 192 -2.24 -9.83 -6.79
CA VAL A 192 -1.74 -10.97 -6.03
C VAL A 192 -1.37 -12.07 -7.03
N ASN A 193 -0.08 -12.33 -7.18
CA ASN A 193 0.45 -13.32 -8.09
C ASN A 193 1.08 -14.51 -7.32
N PRO A 194 0.40 -15.67 -7.25
CA PRO A 194 0.86 -16.81 -6.47
C PRO A 194 2.15 -17.45 -6.99
N ASN A 195 2.58 -17.16 -8.23
CA ASN A 195 3.79 -17.73 -8.83
C ASN A 195 5.07 -17.42 -8.03
N TYR A 196 5.08 -16.34 -7.25
CA TYR A 196 6.23 -15.94 -6.43
C TYR A 196 6.17 -16.44 -4.99
N ALA A 197 5.04 -17.02 -4.55
CA ALA A 197 4.84 -17.46 -3.17
C ALA A 197 5.87 -18.51 -2.74
N GLY A 198 6.12 -19.50 -3.60
CA GLY A 198 7.15 -20.52 -3.36
C GLY A 198 8.59 -19.99 -3.39
N LYS A 199 8.80 -18.73 -3.83
CA LYS A 199 10.13 -18.09 -3.85
C LYS A 199 10.36 -17.17 -2.66
N SER A 200 9.32 -16.46 -2.21
CA SER A 200 9.39 -15.52 -1.09
C SER A 200 9.00 -16.14 0.26
N GLY A 201 8.32 -17.29 0.26
CA GLY A 201 7.76 -17.92 1.45
C GLY A 201 6.42 -17.35 1.89
N CYS A 202 5.80 -16.48 1.08
CA CYS A 202 4.47 -15.93 1.34
C CYS A 202 3.42 -17.03 1.43
N THR A 203 2.53 -16.88 2.40
CA THR A 203 1.47 -17.82 2.76
C THR A 203 0.09 -17.18 2.60
N ALA A 204 -0.97 -17.99 2.55
CA ALA A 204 -2.33 -17.46 2.50
C ALA A 204 -2.67 -16.59 3.71
N GLU A 205 -2.16 -16.93 4.90
CA GLU A 205 -2.28 -16.12 6.11
C GLU A 205 -1.70 -14.71 5.93
N ASP A 206 -0.59 -14.57 5.20
CA ASP A 206 0.02 -13.26 4.92
C ASP A 206 -0.91 -12.40 4.04
N ILE A 207 -1.67 -13.03 3.13
CA ILE A 207 -2.65 -12.37 2.26
C ILE A 207 -3.94 -12.03 3.04
N GLU A 208 -4.37 -12.89 3.96
CA GLU A 208 -5.47 -12.56 4.86
C GLU A 208 -5.12 -11.37 5.77
N LEU A 209 -3.91 -11.32 6.31
CA LEU A 209 -3.44 -10.14 7.06
C LEU A 209 -3.43 -8.88 6.18
N LEU A 210 -2.99 -8.99 4.93
CA LEU A 210 -3.04 -7.87 3.98
C LEU A 210 -4.47 -7.34 3.81
N LYS A 211 -5.46 -8.23 3.68
CA LYS A 211 -6.87 -7.85 3.53
C LYS A 211 -7.40 -7.09 4.77
N LEU A 212 -6.95 -7.45 5.97
CA LEU A 212 -7.28 -6.73 7.22
C LEU A 212 -6.59 -5.36 7.32
N LEU A 213 -5.38 -5.23 6.78
CA LEU A 213 -4.59 -3.99 6.82
C LEU A 213 -5.10 -2.92 5.86
N ILE A 214 -5.51 -3.31 4.64
CA ILE A 214 -5.87 -2.39 3.57
C ILE A 214 -6.91 -1.34 4.01
N PRO A 215 -8.07 -1.72 4.60
CA PRO A 215 -9.10 -0.75 5.00
C PRO A 215 -8.59 0.28 6.02
N GLN A 216 -7.65 -0.11 6.88
CA GLN A 216 -7.16 0.72 7.98
C GLN A 216 -6.01 1.65 7.57
N ALA A 217 -5.50 1.53 6.34
CA ALA A 217 -4.26 2.15 5.90
C ALA A 217 -4.24 3.68 6.07
N TYR A 218 -5.36 4.36 5.90
CA TYR A 218 -5.43 5.82 6.05
C TYR A 218 -6.03 6.27 7.38
N ASP A 219 -7.05 5.58 7.90
CA ASP A 219 -7.75 5.98 9.13
C ASP A 219 -6.84 5.95 10.36
N LEU A 220 -5.94 4.97 10.42
CA LEU A 220 -4.98 4.81 11.51
C LEU A 220 -3.62 5.46 11.21
N ASN A 221 -3.51 6.23 10.12
CA ASN A 221 -2.31 6.98 9.74
C ASN A 221 -2.62 8.48 9.51
N ARG A 222 -3.65 9.02 10.19
CA ARG A 222 -4.00 10.45 10.11
C ARG A 222 -2.87 11.33 10.66
N SER A 223 -2.70 12.48 10.04
CA SER A 223 -1.73 13.50 10.47
C SER A 223 -2.22 14.90 10.12
N ALA A 224 -1.52 15.93 10.59
CA ALA A 224 -1.91 17.32 10.35
C ALA A 224 -2.06 17.66 8.85
N ILE A 225 -1.25 17.05 7.97
CA ILE A 225 -1.28 17.27 6.52
C ILE A 225 -2.18 16.27 5.79
N ARG A 226 -2.67 15.24 6.48
CA ARG A 226 -3.54 14.19 5.95
C ARG A 226 -4.70 13.94 6.91
N PRO A 227 -5.51 14.97 7.21
CA PRO A 227 -6.61 14.83 8.13
C PRO A 227 -7.75 14.01 7.54
N ASP A 228 -7.92 13.96 6.22
CA ASP A 228 -9.08 13.33 5.56
C ASP A 228 -8.72 12.68 4.22
N VAL A 229 -8.26 11.43 4.30
CA VAL A 229 -8.09 10.54 3.15
C VAL A 229 -8.81 9.25 3.45
N ARG A 230 -9.70 8.82 2.57
CA ARG A 230 -10.65 7.73 2.80
C ARG A 230 -10.51 6.69 1.72
N ILE A 231 -10.58 5.42 2.09
CA ILE A 231 -10.75 4.34 1.12
C ILE A 231 -12.25 4.16 0.96
N ARG A 232 -12.79 4.56 -0.20
CA ARG A 232 -14.21 4.40 -0.53
C ARG A 232 -14.53 2.95 -0.88
N HIS A 233 -13.63 2.33 -1.64
CA HIS A 233 -13.68 0.91 -1.96
C HIS A 233 -12.28 0.31 -1.94
N ALA A 234 -12.18 -0.93 -1.45
CA ALA A 234 -11.00 -1.77 -1.58
C ALA A 234 -11.42 -3.11 -2.19
N TRP A 235 -11.64 -3.11 -3.50
CA TRP A 235 -12.06 -4.30 -4.23
C TRP A 235 -10.96 -5.35 -4.21
N TYR A 236 -11.33 -6.58 -3.83
CA TYR A 236 -10.50 -7.77 -3.91
C TYR A 236 -11.25 -8.83 -4.70
N MET A 237 -10.71 -9.19 -5.86
CA MET A 237 -11.35 -10.03 -6.87
C MET A 237 -10.49 -11.27 -7.11
N GLU A 238 -10.96 -12.42 -6.59
CA GLU A 238 -10.27 -13.70 -6.75
C GLU A 238 -10.59 -14.33 -8.11
N HIS A 239 -9.56 -14.73 -8.84
CA HIS A 239 -9.73 -15.48 -10.08
C HIS A 239 -10.03 -16.96 -9.81
N GLN A 240 -10.69 -17.61 -10.77
CA GLN A 240 -11.02 -19.04 -10.69
C GLN A 240 -9.81 -19.98 -10.72
N ASN A 241 -8.68 -19.51 -11.24
CA ASN A 241 -7.45 -20.28 -11.33
C ASN A 241 -6.21 -19.38 -11.18
N VAL A 242 -5.04 -20.00 -10.99
CA VAL A 242 -3.77 -19.32 -10.72
C VAL A 242 -3.22 -18.50 -11.90
N LEU A 243 -3.64 -18.80 -13.13
CA LEU A 243 -3.27 -18.06 -14.33
C LEU A 243 -4.15 -16.83 -14.56
N GLY A 244 -5.32 -16.79 -13.95
CA GLY A 244 -6.35 -15.77 -14.17
C GLY A 244 -7.54 -16.32 -14.97
N SER A 245 -8.68 -15.67 -14.82
CA SER A 245 -9.95 -16.06 -15.44
C SER A 245 -10.49 -15.03 -16.44
N CYS A 246 -9.95 -13.82 -16.41
CA CYS A 246 -10.23 -12.76 -17.37
C CYS A 246 -9.06 -11.76 -17.45
N PRO A 247 -8.96 -10.98 -18.54
CA PRO A 247 -8.09 -9.81 -18.56
C PRO A 247 -8.41 -8.88 -17.39
N GLU A 248 -7.38 -8.50 -16.63
CA GLU A 248 -7.53 -7.75 -15.38
C GLU A 248 -8.01 -6.31 -15.62
N TYR A 249 -7.65 -5.71 -16.76
CA TYR A 249 -8.09 -4.36 -17.12
C TYR A 249 -9.62 -4.24 -17.20
N LEU A 250 -10.33 -5.29 -17.63
CA LEU A 250 -11.79 -5.29 -17.69
C LEU A 250 -12.41 -5.12 -16.30
N LEU A 251 -11.76 -5.67 -15.26
CA LEU A 251 -12.21 -5.54 -13.88
C LEU A 251 -11.94 -4.14 -13.34
N LEU A 252 -10.75 -3.60 -13.65
CA LEU A 252 -10.33 -2.28 -13.21
C LEU A 252 -11.20 -1.19 -13.85
N ASP A 253 -11.43 -1.25 -15.16
CA ASP A 253 -12.24 -0.28 -15.89
C ASP A 253 -13.71 -0.31 -15.40
N ALA A 254 -14.25 -1.50 -15.14
CA ALA A 254 -15.63 -1.67 -14.68
C ALA A 254 -15.88 -1.08 -13.27
N LEU A 255 -14.85 -1.06 -12.41
CA LEU A 255 -14.94 -0.59 -11.03
C LEU A 255 -14.34 0.81 -10.81
N THR A 256 -13.75 1.41 -11.83
CA THR A 256 -13.21 2.78 -11.75
C THR A 256 -14.37 3.77 -11.78
N PRO A 257 -14.53 4.66 -10.78
CA PRO A 257 -15.53 5.71 -10.80
C PRO A 257 -15.35 6.63 -12.01
N VAL A 258 -16.45 7.15 -12.53
CA VAL A 258 -16.42 8.04 -13.71
C VAL A 258 -16.68 9.48 -13.27
N ARG A 259 -15.86 10.43 -13.72
CA ARG A 259 -16.10 11.86 -13.49
C ARG A 259 -17.38 12.28 -14.24
N LYS A 260 -18.36 12.83 -13.51
CA LYS A 260 -19.53 13.47 -14.11
C LYS A 260 -19.13 14.84 -14.64
N GLY A 261 -19.69 15.27 -15.77
CA GLY A 261 -19.37 16.57 -16.37
C GLY A 261 -18.02 16.54 -17.07
N ASP A 262 -17.22 17.60 -16.90
CA ASP A 262 -15.92 17.75 -17.56
C ASP A 262 -14.83 16.95 -16.84
N ALA A 263 -14.27 15.94 -17.53
CA ALA A 263 -13.21 15.08 -17.03
C ALA A 263 -11.86 15.78 -16.88
N GLU A 264 -11.66 16.91 -17.57
CA GLU A 264 -10.43 17.70 -17.52
C GLU A 264 -10.43 18.73 -16.38
N MET A 265 -11.54 18.84 -15.65
CA MET A 265 -11.68 19.76 -14.53
C MET A 265 -11.57 19.05 -13.17
N PRO A 266 -10.93 19.68 -12.17
CA PRO A 266 -10.95 19.18 -10.81
C PRO A 266 -12.37 18.96 -10.28
N SER A 267 -12.49 17.99 -9.37
CA SER A 267 -13.71 17.75 -8.61
C SER A 267 -13.70 18.55 -7.31
N ASN A 268 -14.88 18.74 -6.72
CA ASN A 268 -15.06 19.40 -5.43
C ASN A 268 -15.54 18.43 -4.33
N SER A 269 -16.18 17.33 -4.72
CA SER A 269 -16.73 16.35 -3.77
C SER A 269 -16.89 14.96 -4.39
N TRP A 270 -17.18 13.93 -3.59
CA TRP A 270 -17.56 12.61 -4.12
C TRP A 270 -18.74 12.64 -5.08
N SER A 271 -19.68 13.57 -4.90
CA SER A 271 -20.91 13.65 -5.71
C SER A 271 -20.65 13.96 -7.19
N ASP A 272 -19.46 14.50 -7.49
CA ASP A 272 -18.91 14.74 -8.83
C ASP A 272 -18.56 13.46 -9.59
N TYR A 273 -18.61 12.30 -8.93
CA TYR A 273 -18.31 11.01 -9.53
C TYR A 273 -19.56 10.12 -9.59
N GLU A 274 -19.64 9.33 -10.65
CA GLU A 274 -20.50 8.16 -10.74
C GLU A 274 -19.74 6.98 -10.13
N ASP A 275 -20.23 6.52 -8.98
CA ASP A 275 -19.64 5.42 -8.24
C ASP A 275 -19.93 4.06 -8.90
N ARG A 276 -19.04 3.09 -8.69
CA ARG A 276 -19.11 1.72 -9.21
C ARG A 276 -19.16 0.71 -8.06
N ALA A 277 -20.35 0.53 -7.50
CA ALA A 277 -20.57 -0.33 -6.33
C ALA A 277 -20.62 -1.84 -6.62
N SER A 278 -20.53 -2.27 -7.88
CA SER A 278 -20.49 -3.70 -8.25
C SER A 278 -19.94 -3.93 -9.64
N LEU A 279 -19.43 -5.14 -9.88
CA LEU A 279 -19.06 -5.60 -11.22
C LEU A 279 -20.31 -6.01 -12.02
N PRO A 280 -20.30 -5.83 -13.36
CA PRO A 280 -21.24 -6.48 -14.25
C PRO A 280 -21.27 -7.99 -14.04
N GLU A 281 -22.46 -8.60 -14.09
CA GLU A 281 -22.64 -10.04 -13.82
C GLU A 281 -21.79 -10.94 -14.75
N GLU A 282 -21.57 -10.52 -16.00
CA GLU A 282 -20.68 -11.23 -16.93
C GLU A 282 -19.24 -11.35 -16.39
N LEU A 283 -18.70 -10.28 -15.80
CA LEU A 283 -17.35 -10.29 -15.21
C LEU A 283 -17.34 -11.02 -13.88
N LYS A 284 -18.38 -10.83 -13.05
CA LYS A 284 -18.51 -11.49 -11.75
C LYS A 284 -18.55 -13.01 -11.87
N ASN A 285 -19.27 -13.54 -12.86
CA ASN A 285 -19.34 -14.99 -13.15
C ASN A 285 -17.99 -15.61 -13.57
N ARG A 286 -17.02 -14.79 -13.96
CA ARG A 286 -15.66 -15.23 -14.27
C ARG A 286 -14.74 -15.27 -13.05
N LEU A 287 -15.21 -14.84 -11.88
CA LEU A 287 -14.41 -14.77 -10.66
C LEU A 287 -14.83 -15.85 -9.67
N ALA A 288 -13.91 -16.24 -8.79
CA ALA A 288 -14.20 -17.14 -7.67
C ALA A 288 -14.85 -16.39 -6.50
N GLY A 289 -14.57 -15.09 -6.38
CA GLY A 289 -15.12 -14.24 -5.34
C GLY A 289 -14.78 -12.77 -5.60
N VAL A 290 -15.68 -11.89 -5.16
CA VAL A 290 -15.52 -10.44 -5.21
C VAL A 290 -15.96 -9.89 -3.87
N VAL A 291 -15.10 -9.11 -3.24
CA VAL A 291 -15.40 -8.48 -1.95
C VAL A 291 -14.86 -7.06 -1.94
N ASP A 292 -15.61 -6.15 -1.32
CA ASP A 292 -15.09 -4.84 -0.94
C ASP A 292 -14.61 -4.93 0.51
N LEU A 293 -13.30 -4.81 0.72
CA LEU A 293 -12.69 -4.98 2.04
C LEU A 293 -13.08 -3.89 3.04
N VAL A 294 -13.63 -2.76 2.59
CA VAL A 294 -14.11 -1.68 3.48
C VAL A 294 -15.45 -2.02 4.13
N ASN A 295 -16.23 -2.92 3.53
CA ASN A 295 -17.58 -3.29 3.98
C ASN A 295 -17.64 -4.63 4.72
N LEU A 296 -16.48 -5.12 5.21
CA LEU A 296 -16.34 -6.37 5.95
C LEU A 296 -16.54 -6.22 7.46
#